data_AF-A0A950KCS0-F1
#
_entry.id   AF-A0A950KCS0-F1
#
_cell.length_a   1.000
_cell.length_b   1.000
_cell.length_c   1.000
_cell.angle_alpha   90.00
_cell.angle_beta   90.00
_cell.angle_gamma   90.00
#
_symmetry.space_group_name_H-M   'P 1'
#
loop_
_entity.id
_entity.type
_entity.pdbx_description
1 polymer ?
#
loop_
_entity_poly.entity_id
_entity_poly.type
_entity_poly.pdbx_seq_one_letter_code
_entity_poly.pdbx_strand_id
1 'polypeptide(L)' 'MTRRGVTYDQLAEKLGAIGVNDSPVNLRNKVARGRFTAVFLIQCLEAIGCHSLRLGDPEGGE' A
#
# COMPACT_ATOMS: atom_id res chain seq x y z
N MET A 1 -5.14 0.78 6.07
CA MET A 1 -5.86 0.70 4.77
C MET A 1 -7.38 0.59 4.90
N THR A 2 -7.93 0.15 6.04
CA THR A 2 -9.37 -0.07 6.27
C THR A 2 -10.27 1.18 6.17
N ARG A 3 -9.73 2.41 6.21
CA ARG A 3 -10.51 3.65 6.05
C ARG A 3 -10.93 3.96 4.60
N ARG A 4 -10.49 3.19 3.60
CA ARG A 4 -10.83 3.43 2.17
C ARG A 4 -11.28 2.20 1.38
N GLY A 5 -11.43 1.03 2.02
CA GLY A 5 -12.04 -0.16 1.41
C GLY A 5 -11.36 -0.68 0.14
N VAL A 6 -10.08 -0.38 -0.10
CA VAL A 6 -9.36 -0.86 -1.29
C VAL A 6 -8.92 -2.31 -1.06
N THR A 7 -9.45 -3.23 -1.86
CA THR A 7 -9.02 -4.64 -1.89
C THR A 7 -7.66 -4.77 -2.57
N TYR A 8 -6.91 -5.84 -2.27
CA TYR A 8 -5.63 -6.11 -2.93
C TYR A 8 -5.77 -6.27 -4.45
N ASP A 9 -6.94 -6.68 -4.92
CA ASP A 9 -7.29 -6.82 -6.33
C ASP A 9 -7.39 -5.45 -7.02
N GLN A 10 -8.17 -4.54 -6.44
CA GLN A 10 -8.26 -3.15 -6.88
C GLN A 10 -6.92 -2.42 -6.80
N LEU A 11 -6.12 -2.72 -5.77
CA LEU A 11 -4.78 -2.17 -5.63
C LEU A 11 -3.87 -2.67 -6.76
N ALA A 12 -3.92 -3.96 -7.11
CA ALA A 12 -3.18 -4.56 -8.22
C ALA A 12 -3.55 -3.93 -9.56
N GLU A 13 -4.84 -3.73 -9.84
CA GLU A 13 -5.30 -3.06 -11.05
C GLU A 13 -4.80 -1.61 -11.14
N LYS A 14 -4.86 -0.86 -10.03
CA LYS A 14 -4.37 0.53 -9.96
C LYS A 14 -2.86 0.63 -10.08
N LEU A 15 -2.14 -0.32 -9.50
CA LEU A 15 -0.68 -0.47 -9.68
C LEU A 15 -0.35 -0.76 -11.14
N GLY A 16 -1.13 -1.62 -11.81
CA GLY A 16 -0.99 -1.88 -13.25
C GLY A 16 -1.12 -0.63 -14.10
N ALA A 17 -2.04 0.27 -13.74
CA ALA A 17 -2.24 1.55 -14.43
C ALA A 17 -1.03 2.50 -14.37
N ILE A 18 -0.18 2.37 -13.33
CA ILE A 18 1.07 3.13 -13.18
C ILE A 18 2.31 2.32 -13.65
N GLY A 19 2.10 1.19 -14.33
CA GLY A 19 3.16 0.35 -14.89
C GLY A 19 3.70 -0.73 -13.93
N VAL A 20 3.05 -0.94 -12.78
CA VAL A 20 3.45 -1.93 -11.77
C VAL A 20 2.56 -3.16 -11.86
N ASN A 21 3.05 -4.21 -12.49
CA ASN A 21 2.33 -5.48 -12.59
C ASN A 21 2.59 -6.37 -11.37
N ASP A 22 1.85 -6.14 -10.29
CA ASP A 22 1.84 -6.99 -9.09
C ASP A 22 0.51 -7.75 -8.98
N SER A 23 0.56 -9.00 -8.53
CA SER A 23 -0.64 -9.83 -8.33
C SER A 23 -1.20 -9.64 -6.91
N PRO A 24 -2.52 -9.70 -6.69
CA PRO A 24 -3.14 -9.47 -5.37
C PRO A 24 -2.59 -10.41 -4.28
N VAL A 25 -2.26 -11.65 -4.64
CA VAL A 25 -1.61 -12.63 -3.74
C VAL A 25 -0.19 -12.20 -3.36
N ASN A 26 0.57 -11.66 -4.30
CA ASN A 26 1.94 -11.20 -4.08
C ASN A 26 1.96 -9.94 -3.21
N LEU A 27 1.05 -9.00 -3.47
CA LEU A 27 0.77 -7.82 -2.66
C LEU A 27 0.46 -8.21 -1.21
N ARG A 28 -0.51 -9.12 -1.02
CA ARG A 28 -0.85 -9.65 0.31
C ARG A 28 0.39 -10.24 1.00
N ASN A 29 1.17 -11.06 0.30
CA ASN A 29 2.37 -11.68 0.88
C ASN A 29 3.47 -10.66 1.21
N LYS A 30 3.69 -9.64 0.38
CA LYS A 30 4.66 -8.56 0.59
C LYS A 30 4.27 -7.71 1.81
N VAL A 31 3.01 -7.29 1.88
CA VAL A 31 2.46 -6.49 2.99
C VAL A 31 2.44 -7.31 4.29
N ALA A 32 2.00 -8.57 4.23
CA ALA A 32 1.96 -9.44 5.41
C ALA A 32 3.36 -9.78 5.96
N ARG A 33 4.38 -9.91 5.10
CA ARG A 33 5.77 -10.12 5.55
C ARG A 33 6.49 -8.85 5.97
N GLY A 34 5.92 -7.67 5.71
CA GLY A 34 6.57 -6.37 5.97
C GLY A 34 7.85 -6.15 5.15
N ARG A 35 8.09 -6.93 4.08
CA ARG A 35 9.25 -6.78 3.19
C ARG A 35 8.79 -6.21 1.86
N PHE A 36 8.83 -4.89 1.75
CA PHE A 36 8.61 -4.16 0.51
C PHE A 36 9.59 -2.99 0.42
N THR A 37 9.85 -2.53 -0.80
CA THR A 37 10.71 -1.37 -1.03
C THR A 37 9.94 -0.08 -0.74
N ALA A 38 10.65 0.99 -0.37
CA ALA A 38 10.03 2.32 -0.21
C ALA A 38 9.32 2.77 -1.50
N VAL A 39 9.86 2.43 -2.66
CA VAL A 39 9.25 2.68 -3.96
C VAL A 39 7.90 1.98 -4.10
N PHE A 40 7.77 0.73 -3.65
CA PHE A 40 6.49 0.01 -3.65
C PHE A 40 5.44 0.67 -2.75
N LEU A 41 5.85 1.17 -1.58
CA LEU A 41 4.96 1.92 -0.69
C LEU A 41 4.43 3.18 -1.38
N ILE A 42 5.31 3.97 -2.00
CA ILE A 42 4.91 5.20 -2.71
C ILE A 42 4.01 4.88 -3.90
N GLN A 43 4.33 3.86 -4.69
CA GLN A 43 3.47 3.40 -5.80
C GLN A 43 2.09 2.97 -5.30
N CYS A 44 2.01 2.26 -4.17
CA CYS A 44 0.71 1.91 -3.56
C CYS A 44 -0.05 3.17 -3.12
N LEU A 45 0.63 4.17 -2.56
CA LEU A 45 0.03 5.44 -2.15
C LEU A 45 -0.46 6.24 -3.36
N GLU A 46 0.33 6.31 -4.43
CA GLU A 46 -0.04 6.96 -5.68
C GLU A 46 -1.24 6.26 -6.33
N ALA A 47 -1.20 4.93 -6.41
CA ALA A 47 -2.28 4.09 -6.95
C ALA A 47 -3.61 4.31 -6.23
N ILE A 48 -3.60 4.52 -4.91
CA ILE A 48 -4.81 4.82 -4.12
C ILE A 48 -5.11 6.32 -4.00
N GLY A 49 -4.34 7.19 -4.66
CA GLY A 49 -4.50 8.65 -4.62
C GLY A 49 -4.28 9.21 -3.21
N CYS A 50 -3.30 8.69 -2.48
CA CYS A 50 -2.88 9.16 -1.16
C CYS A 50 -1.63 10.01 -1.30
N HIS A 51 -1.79 11.33 -1.21
CA HIS A 51 -0.68 12.29 -1.26
C HIS A 51 -0.14 12.69 0.13
N SER A 52 -0.77 12.21 1.21
CA SER A 52 -0.36 12.55 2.57
C SER A 52 -0.23 11.29 3.42
N LEU A 53 1.01 10.98 3.82
CA LEU A 53 1.33 9.91 4.75
C LEU A 53 1.61 10.52 6.12
N ARG A 54 0.65 10.40 7.04
CA ARG A 54 0.86 10.79 8.44
C ARG A 54 1.46 9.60 9.19
N LEU A 55 2.76 9.66 9.46
CA LEU A 55 3.42 8.79 10.42
C LEU A 55 3.06 9.34 11.80
N GLY A 56 1.94 8.87 12.35
CA GLY A 56 1.63 9.07 13.75
C GLY A 56 2.56 8.19 14.56
N ASP A 57 3.42 8.82 15.32
CA ASP A 57 4.15 8.16 16.40
C ASP A 57 3.13 7.70 17.46
N PRO A 58 3.11 6.41 17.84
CA PRO A 58 2.35 5.95 18.98
C PRO A 58 3.17 6.08 20.27
N GLU A 59 3.71 7.26 20.60
CA GLU A 59 4.04 7.61 21.98
C GLU A 59 2.74 7.92 22.73
N GLY A 60 1.99 6.84 22.99
CA GLY A 60 1.26 6.69 24.24
C GLY A 60 2.18 5.94 25.19
N GLY A 61 3.23 6.61 25.68
CA GLY A 61 3.79 6.27 26.98
C GLY A 61 2.83 6.80 28.04
N GLU A 62 2.28 5.87 28.81
CA GLU A 62 1.88 5.93 30.24
C GLU A 62 1.28 4.58 30.65
#